data_AF-C5E9Y4-F1
#
_entry.id   AF-C5E9Y4-F1
#
_cell.length_a   1.000
_cell.length_b   1.000
_cell.length_c   1.000
_cell.angle_alpha   90.00
_cell.angle_beta   90.00
_cell.angle_gamma   90.00
#
_symmetry.space_group_name_H-M   'P 1'
#
loop_
_entity.id
_entity.type
_entity.pdbx_description
1 polymer ?
#
loop_
_entity_poly.entity_id
_entity_poly.type
_entity_poly.pdbx_seq_one_letter_code
_entity_poly.pdbx_strand_id
1 'polypeptide(L)'
;MPGQTFGQPTGGVPGYAQPGQPKPKKPIWKQWWFWVIIVVVVVLDIAIIGGAGNSQGGGSAVDSSSAQSVAPKSTQKATPKKDAKLTGITASYSGSIKDGEQVTDKTSGITVTAKYDDGTTKNVTGWKIQNPGAVNINAPTEFTIEYEGQTAKVSIQAQPPVEYQNALNKAKSYSDMMHMSKQGIYDQLTSEYGEKFPAEAAQYAVDHLQADYNANALAKAKSYQEMMSMSSAAIYDQLVSSAGEKFTPEEAQYAIDNLNK
;
A
#
# COMPACT_ATOMS: atom_id res chain seq x y z
N MET A 1 -11.86 88.68 -6.07
CA MET A 1 -10.82 87.96 -6.85
C MET A 1 -9.66 87.67 -5.91
N PRO A 2 -9.36 86.40 -5.58
CA PRO A 2 -8.26 86.05 -4.68
C PRO A 2 -6.95 85.80 -5.43
N GLY A 3 -5.85 86.04 -4.71
CA GLY A 3 -4.48 86.23 -5.20
C GLY A 3 -3.70 84.99 -5.63
N GLN A 4 -2.61 85.28 -6.34
CA GLN A 4 -1.56 84.38 -6.76
C GLN A 4 -0.61 84.08 -5.59
N THR A 5 -0.33 82.80 -5.36
CA THR A 5 0.75 82.35 -4.45
C THR A 5 1.76 81.50 -5.23
N PHE A 6 3.02 81.89 -5.09
CA PHE A 6 4.21 81.24 -5.67
C PHE A 6 4.51 79.92 -4.94
N GLY A 7 5.04 78.95 -5.70
CA GLY A 7 5.27 77.57 -5.29
C GLY A 7 6.40 77.34 -4.29
N GLN A 8 6.24 76.28 -3.50
CA GLN A 8 7.29 75.58 -2.78
C GLN A 8 7.58 74.24 -3.48
N PRO A 9 8.85 73.80 -3.58
CA PRO A 9 9.19 72.48 -4.07
C PRO A 9 9.11 71.46 -2.93
N THR A 10 8.09 70.60 -2.92
CA THR A 10 8.07 69.40 -2.07
C THR A 10 8.76 68.26 -2.82
N GLY A 11 10.07 68.12 -2.58
CA GLY A 11 10.82 66.92 -2.94
C GLY A 11 10.33 65.74 -2.10
N GLY A 12 9.42 64.94 -2.66
CA GLY A 12 9.04 63.65 -2.12
C GLY A 12 10.18 62.66 -2.28
N VAL A 13 10.68 62.17 -1.15
CA VAL A 13 11.65 61.07 -1.06
C VAL A 13 11.01 59.80 -1.67
N PRO A 14 11.67 59.08 -2.60
CA PRO A 14 11.17 57.78 -3.04
C PRO A 14 11.17 56.81 -1.85
N GLY A 15 9.99 56.36 -1.43
CA GLY A 15 9.84 55.30 -0.46
C GLY A 15 10.46 54.01 -1.01
N TYR A 16 11.54 53.56 -0.38
CA TYR A 16 12.10 52.24 -0.61
C TYR A 16 11.06 51.18 -0.20
N ALA A 17 10.57 50.42 -1.17
CA ALA A 17 9.70 49.27 -0.92
C ALA A 17 10.47 48.17 -0.17
N GLN A 18 9.92 47.71 0.95
CA GLN A 18 10.42 46.54 1.66
C GLN A 18 10.19 45.26 0.83
N PRO A 19 11.19 44.36 0.71
CA PRO A 19 10.99 43.05 0.11
C PRO A 19 10.37 42.07 1.13
N GLY A 20 9.24 41.45 0.79
CA GLY A 20 8.80 40.23 1.51
C GLY A 20 7.33 40.05 1.86
N GLN A 21 6.36 40.38 0.99
CA GLN A 21 5.00 39.85 1.15
C GLN A 21 4.60 38.96 -0.04
N PRO A 22 4.28 37.66 0.17
CA PRO A 22 3.79 36.81 -0.90
C PRO A 22 2.40 37.27 -1.34
N LYS A 23 2.26 37.53 -2.65
CA LYS A 23 0.97 37.90 -3.26
C LYS A 23 -0.05 36.78 -3.02
N PRO A 24 -1.31 37.08 -2.63
CA PRO A 24 -2.33 36.05 -2.47
C PRO A 24 -2.60 35.35 -3.81
N LYS A 25 -2.43 34.02 -3.82
CA LYS A 25 -2.70 33.18 -5.00
C LYS A 25 -4.18 33.27 -5.35
N LYS A 26 -4.48 33.48 -6.64
CA LYS A 26 -5.86 33.56 -7.14
C LYS A 26 -6.58 32.25 -6.82
N PRO A 27 -7.83 32.30 -6.33
CA PRO A 27 -8.55 31.09 -6.01
C PRO A 27 -8.94 30.35 -7.31
N ILE A 28 -8.69 29.04 -7.32
CA ILE A 28 -8.63 28.14 -8.48
C ILE A 28 -10.00 27.78 -9.09
N TRP A 29 -11.10 27.97 -8.36
CA TRP A 29 -12.49 27.87 -8.84
C TRP A 29 -12.88 28.83 -9.99
N LYS A 30 -11.97 29.72 -10.41
CA LYS A 30 -12.17 30.64 -11.56
C LYS A 30 -11.59 30.12 -12.87
N GLN A 31 -10.92 28.97 -12.88
CA GLN A 31 -10.42 28.39 -14.11
C GLN A 31 -11.35 27.29 -14.62
N TRP A 32 -11.78 27.41 -15.87
CA TRP A 32 -12.84 26.60 -16.48
C TRP A 32 -12.53 25.09 -16.48
N TRP A 33 -11.25 24.70 -16.49
CA TRP A 33 -10.82 23.29 -16.41
C TRP A 33 -11.12 22.62 -15.07
N PHE A 34 -11.26 23.37 -13.96
CA PHE A 34 -11.63 22.85 -12.64
C PHE A 34 -13.05 22.23 -12.63
N TRP A 35 -13.98 22.77 -13.42
CA TRP A 35 -15.34 22.24 -13.55
C TRP A 35 -15.42 21.00 -14.46
N VAL A 36 -14.52 20.86 -15.43
CA VAL A 36 -14.46 19.69 -16.32
C VAL A 36 -14.07 18.43 -15.56
N ILE A 37 -13.13 18.53 -14.60
CA ILE A 37 -12.69 17.39 -13.78
C ILE A 37 -13.81 16.91 -12.84
N ILE A 38 -14.53 17.83 -12.19
CA ILE A 38 -15.67 17.48 -11.32
C ILE A 38 -16.79 16.78 -12.11
N VAL A 39 -17.08 17.25 -13.32
CA VAL A 39 -18.13 16.65 -14.16
C VAL A 39 -17.72 15.25 -14.66
N VAL A 40 -16.44 15.01 -14.99
CA VAL A 40 -15.98 13.68 -15.43
C VAL A 40 -16.01 12.65 -14.29
N VAL A 41 -15.68 13.05 -13.05
CA VAL A 41 -15.76 12.15 -11.88
C VAL A 41 -17.22 11.82 -11.54
N VAL A 42 -18.14 12.80 -11.56
CA VAL A 42 -19.57 12.56 -11.24
C VAL A 42 -20.31 11.75 -12.31
N VAL A 43 -19.87 11.79 -13.58
CA VAL A 43 -20.53 11.04 -14.68
C VAL A 43 -20.15 9.56 -14.69
N LEU A 44 -19.00 9.16 -14.12
CA LEU A 44 -18.58 7.74 -14.06
C LEU A 44 -19.34 6.92 -13.01
N ASP A 45 -19.99 7.55 -12.02
CA ASP A 45 -20.70 6.86 -10.94
C ASP A 45 -22.19 6.53 -11.23
N ILE A 46 -22.75 6.95 -12.37
CA ILE A 46 -24.21 6.79 -12.65
C ILE A 46 -24.56 5.59 -13.56
N ALA A 47 -23.61 4.85 -14.11
CA ALA A 47 -23.90 3.90 -15.19
C ALA A 47 -23.74 2.40 -14.86
N ILE A 48 -24.21 1.88 -13.71
CA ILE A 48 -24.47 0.43 -13.57
C ILE A 48 -25.71 0.15 -12.70
N ILE A 49 -26.92 0.40 -13.22
CA ILE A 49 -28.13 -0.37 -12.85
C ILE A 49 -28.95 -0.61 -14.12
N GLY A 50 -29.05 -1.89 -14.53
CA GLY A 50 -30.14 -2.36 -15.41
C GLY A 50 -29.68 -3.22 -16.59
N GLY A 51 -29.88 -4.53 -16.49
CA GLY A 51 -29.79 -5.43 -17.65
C GLY A 51 -29.70 -6.91 -17.32
N ALA A 52 -30.82 -7.50 -16.89
CA ALA A 52 -31.00 -8.95 -16.75
C ALA A 52 -31.09 -9.66 -18.12
N GLY A 53 -30.58 -10.90 -18.23
CA GLY A 53 -30.65 -11.67 -19.48
C GLY A 53 -30.06 -13.10 -19.46
N ASN A 54 -30.72 -13.99 -18.72
CA ASN A 54 -30.96 -15.44 -18.93
C ASN A 54 -30.05 -16.33 -19.83
N SER A 55 -29.44 -17.34 -19.18
CA SER A 55 -29.46 -18.81 -19.43
C SER A 55 -29.09 -19.47 -20.77
N GLN A 56 -28.43 -20.64 -20.59
CA GLN A 56 -28.38 -21.85 -21.43
C GLN A 56 -27.21 -21.88 -22.45
N GLY A 57 -26.31 -22.87 -22.48
CA GLY A 57 -26.37 -24.25 -22.04
C GLY A 57 -25.88 -25.09 -23.23
N GLY A 58 -24.69 -25.67 -23.14
CA GLY A 58 -24.09 -26.46 -24.23
C GLY A 58 -22.89 -27.23 -23.72
N GLY A 59 -23.13 -28.46 -23.27
CA GLY A 59 -22.09 -29.38 -22.84
C GLY A 59 -21.31 -29.97 -24.01
N SER A 60 -20.08 -30.37 -23.72
CA SER A 60 -19.42 -31.47 -24.40
C SER A 60 -18.46 -32.14 -23.41
N ALA A 61 -18.73 -33.42 -23.19
CA ALA A 61 -17.88 -34.34 -22.48
C ALA A 61 -16.62 -34.62 -23.28
N VAL A 62 -15.48 -34.72 -22.60
CA VAL A 62 -14.37 -35.59 -23.02
C VAL A 62 -13.67 -36.20 -21.81
N ASP A 63 -13.16 -37.38 -22.12
CA ASP A 63 -12.83 -38.54 -21.33
C ASP A 63 -11.62 -38.43 -20.39
N SER A 64 -11.67 -39.33 -19.42
CA SER A 64 -10.70 -39.82 -18.46
C SER A 64 -9.24 -39.81 -18.92
N SER A 65 -8.35 -39.45 -17.99
CA SER A 65 -7.06 -40.12 -17.82
C SER A 65 -6.54 -39.91 -16.40
N SER A 66 -6.66 -40.97 -15.60
CA SER A 66 -6.05 -41.12 -14.29
C SER A 66 -4.53 -41.27 -14.42
N ALA A 67 -3.79 -40.25 -14.00
CA ALA A 67 -2.37 -40.35 -13.73
C ALA A 67 -2.15 -40.32 -12.21
N GLN A 68 -1.86 -41.50 -11.65
CA GLN A 68 -1.23 -41.66 -10.36
C GLN A 68 0.03 -40.78 -10.29
N SER A 69 0.05 -39.83 -9.35
CA SER A 69 1.29 -39.25 -8.86
C SER A 69 1.48 -39.68 -7.41
N VAL A 70 2.61 -40.36 -7.22
CA VAL A 70 3.08 -40.99 -6.00
C VAL A 70 3.22 -39.98 -4.86
N ALA A 71 2.56 -40.26 -3.75
CA ALA A 71 2.75 -39.54 -2.50
C ALA A 71 4.22 -39.61 -2.06
N PRO A 72 4.84 -38.50 -1.63
CA PRO A 72 6.12 -38.57 -0.94
C PRO A 72 5.94 -39.36 0.35
N LYS A 73 6.74 -40.40 0.46
CA LYS A 73 6.88 -41.34 1.58
C LYS A 73 6.89 -40.58 2.91
N SER A 74 5.79 -40.74 3.66
CA SER A 74 5.66 -40.37 5.07
C SER A 74 6.88 -40.87 5.85
N THR A 75 7.70 -39.93 6.31
CA THR A 75 8.80 -40.24 7.24
C THR A 75 8.15 -40.47 8.60
N GLN A 76 8.02 -41.74 8.98
CA GLN A 76 7.52 -42.13 10.29
C GLN A 76 8.31 -41.42 11.38
N LYS A 77 7.58 -40.70 12.24
CA LYS A 77 8.06 -40.12 13.49
C LYS A 77 8.42 -41.26 14.45
N ALA A 78 9.66 -41.75 14.37
CA ALA A 78 10.17 -42.74 15.31
C ALA A 78 10.29 -42.10 16.71
N THR A 79 9.74 -42.78 17.72
CA THR A 79 9.91 -42.41 19.12
C THR A 79 11.39 -42.52 19.52
N PRO A 80 11.97 -41.52 20.21
CA PRO A 80 13.37 -41.57 20.64
C PRO A 80 13.66 -42.80 21.49
N LYS A 81 14.86 -43.39 21.35
CA LYS A 81 15.32 -44.40 22.29
C LYS A 81 15.49 -43.78 23.69
N LYS A 82 15.36 -44.62 24.74
CA LYS A 82 15.34 -44.19 26.15
C LYS A 82 16.57 -43.34 26.57
N ASP A 83 17.71 -43.53 25.91
CA ASP A 83 18.97 -42.87 26.21
C ASP A 83 19.41 -41.85 25.14
N ALA A 84 18.55 -41.51 24.18
CA ALA A 84 18.88 -40.56 23.11
C ALA A 84 19.10 -39.15 23.67
N LYS A 85 20.22 -38.51 23.31
CA LYS A 85 20.61 -37.20 23.82
C LYS A 85 20.01 -36.09 22.96
N LEU A 86 19.45 -35.07 23.60
CA LEU A 86 18.99 -33.85 22.91
C LEU A 86 20.18 -33.13 22.26
N THR A 87 20.09 -32.87 20.96
CA THR A 87 21.13 -32.18 20.17
C THR A 87 20.70 -30.80 19.69
N GLY A 88 19.39 -30.50 19.72
CA GLY A 88 18.87 -29.18 19.37
C GLY A 88 17.36 -29.17 19.27
N ILE A 89 16.81 -27.99 18.95
CA ILE A 89 15.38 -27.81 18.71
C ILE A 89 15.13 -27.01 17.42
N THR A 90 13.93 -27.13 16.89
CA THR A 90 13.38 -26.23 15.85
C THR A 90 12.02 -25.74 16.29
N ALA A 91 11.67 -24.51 15.90
CA ALA A 91 10.40 -23.89 16.19
C ALA A 91 9.71 -23.44 14.89
N SER A 92 8.39 -23.60 14.84
CA SER A 92 7.56 -23.11 13.74
C SER A 92 6.23 -22.59 14.29
N TYR A 93 5.69 -21.56 13.64
CA TYR A 93 4.36 -21.01 13.95
C TYR A 93 3.44 -21.20 12.75
N SER A 94 2.21 -21.66 12.97
CA SER A 94 1.23 -21.92 11.91
C SER A 94 -0.18 -21.39 12.25
N GLY A 95 -0.26 -20.26 12.94
CA GLY A 95 -1.52 -19.62 13.32
C GLY A 95 -1.75 -18.27 12.64
N SER A 96 -2.86 -17.63 13.02
CA SER A 96 -3.13 -16.22 12.75
C SER A 96 -3.12 -15.45 14.06
N ILE A 97 -2.39 -14.34 14.10
CA ILE A 97 -2.27 -13.48 15.27
C ILE A 97 -2.48 -12.03 14.84
N LYS A 98 -3.17 -11.25 15.68
CA LYS A 98 -3.51 -9.85 15.38
C LYS A 98 -2.32 -8.94 15.70
N ASP A 99 -2.32 -7.77 15.05
CA ASP A 99 -1.32 -6.74 15.32
C ASP A 99 -1.34 -6.34 16.81
N GLY A 100 -0.16 -6.17 17.40
CA GLY A 100 0.00 -5.83 18.81
C GLY A 100 -0.28 -6.96 19.81
N GLU A 101 -0.71 -8.15 19.36
CA GLU A 101 -1.01 -9.26 20.25
C GLU A 101 0.28 -9.90 20.80
N GLN A 102 0.25 -10.27 22.08
CA GLN A 102 1.42 -10.75 22.80
C GLN A 102 1.72 -12.23 22.51
N VAL A 103 2.95 -12.51 22.10
CA VAL A 103 3.48 -13.86 21.97
C VAL A 103 4.16 -14.27 23.28
N THR A 104 3.70 -15.37 23.85
CA THR A 104 4.16 -15.92 25.14
C THR A 104 4.21 -17.45 25.07
N ASP A 105 4.68 -18.09 26.15
CA ASP A 105 4.66 -19.56 26.32
C ASP A 105 3.26 -20.20 26.16
N LYS A 106 2.19 -19.39 26.23
CA LYS A 106 0.80 -19.83 26.13
C LYS A 106 0.21 -19.65 24.72
N THR A 107 0.96 -19.03 23.80
CA THR A 107 0.48 -18.76 22.45
C THR A 107 0.27 -20.07 21.69
N SER A 108 -0.94 -20.27 21.20
CA SER A 108 -1.30 -21.43 20.39
C SER A 108 -0.65 -21.34 19.00
N GLY A 109 -0.50 -22.48 18.33
CA GLY A 109 0.06 -22.55 16.96
C GLY A 109 1.59 -22.57 16.89
N ILE A 110 2.30 -22.42 18.01
CA ILE A 110 3.75 -22.67 18.09
C ILE A 110 4.00 -24.17 18.28
N THR A 111 4.77 -24.76 17.37
CA THR A 111 5.25 -26.14 17.47
C THR A 111 6.75 -26.14 17.67
N VAL A 112 7.21 -26.86 18.71
CA VAL A 112 8.62 -27.06 19.01
C VAL A 112 8.97 -28.52 18.83
N THR A 113 9.99 -28.78 18.02
CA THR A 113 10.46 -30.13 17.68
C THR A 113 11.88 -30.31 18.22
N ALA A 114 12.04 -31.21 19.17
CA ALA A 114 13.33 -31.67 19.65
C ALA A 114 13.98 -32.61 18.64
N LYS A 115 15.30 -32.47 18.47
CA LYS A 115 16.17 -33.32 17.67
C LYS A 115 17.12 -34.06 18.59
N TYR A 116 17.31 -35.35 18.33
CA TYR A 116 18.17 -36.22 19.13
C TYR A 116 19.35 -36.74 18.30
N ASP A 117 20.39 -37.21 18.98
CA ASP A 117 21.61 -37.76 18.37
C ASP A 117 21.38 -39.06 17.59
N ASP A 118 20.36 -39.84 17.96
CA ASP A 118 19.91 -41.02 17.21
C ASP A 118 19.16 -40.69 15.90
N GLY A 119 19.08 -39.39 15.55
CA GLY A 119 18.42 -38.89 14.35
C GLY A 119 16.90 -38.77 14.48
N THR A 120 16.31 -39.15 15.61
CA THR A 120 14.87 -39.03 15.83
C THR A 120 14.46 -37.59 16.15
N THR A 121 13.16 -37.31 16.00
CA THR A 121 12.57 -36.03 16.39
C THR A 121 11.26 -36.23 17.13
N LYS A 122 10.97 -35.32 18.06
CA LYS A 122 9.73 -35.37 18.86
C LYS A 122 9.17 -33.97 19.07
N ASN A 123 7.85 -33.82 18.98
CA ASN A 123 7.22 -32.57 19.39
C ASN A 123 7.24 -32.53 20.91
N VAL A 124 7.71 -31.42 21.46
CA VAL A 124 7.86 -31.23 22.90
C VAL A 124 6.95 -30.10 23.40
N THR A 125 6.60 -30.20 24.67
CA THR A 125 5.84 -29.19 25.42
C THR A 125 6.69 -28.69 26.59
N GLY A 126 6.27 -27.64 27.28
CA GLY A 126 7.04 -27.08 28.42
C GLY A 126 8.25 -26.22 28.02
N TRP A 127 8.38 -25.90 26.73
CA TRP A 127 9.29 -24.86 26.24
C TRP A 127 8.88 -23.47 26.74
N LYS A 128 9.83 -22.53 26.67
CA LYS A 128 9.71 -21.15 27.15
C LYS A 128 10.09 -20.16 26.06
N ILE A 129 9.45 -19.01 26.02
CA ILE A 129 9.87 -17.88 25.18
C ILE A 129 10.75 -16.96 26.02
N GLN A 130 11.98 -16.73 25.58
CA GLN A 130 12.94 -15.88 26.30
C GLN A 130 12.62 -14.39 26.16
N ASN A 131 12.08 -13.99 25.01
CA ASN A 131 11.72 -12.60 24.69
C ASN A 131 10.24 -12.48 24.33
N PRO A 132 9.30 -12.67 25.28
CA PRO A 132 7.89 -12.47 25.02
C PRO A 132 7.64 -11.02 24.60
N GLY A 133 6.71 -10.82 23.66
CA GLY A 133 6.48 -9.50 23.09
C GLY A 133 5.41 -9.50 22.01
N ALA A 134 5.05 -8.29 21.57
CA ALA A 134 3.99 -8.09 20.61
C ALA A 134 4.49 -8.36 19.19
N VAL A 135 3.62 -8.95 18.37
CA VAL A 135 3.84 -9.02 16.91
C VAL A 135 3.49 -7.68 16.25
N ASN A 136 4.08 -7.46 15.07
CA ASN A 136 3.80 -6.31 14.22
C ASN A 136 3.28 -6.78 12.86
N ILE A 137 2.34 -6.02 12.30
CA ILE A 137 1.78 -6.22 10.95
C ILE A 137 2.76 -5.81 9.84
N ASN A 138 3.61 -4.81 10.09
CA ASN A 138 4.51 -4.22 9.10
C ASN A 138 5.84 -4.98 8.97
N ALA A 139 6.19 -5.83 9.94
CA ALA A 139 7.41 -6.62 9.89
C ALA A 139 7.30 -7.88 10.78
N PRO A 140 7.95 -9.00 10.40
CA PRO A 140 8.07 -10.16 11.28
C PRO A 140 8.84 -9.83 12.57
N THR A 141 8.31 -10.26 13.71
CA THR A 141 8.99 -10.21 15.01
C THR A 141 9.65 -11.56 15.27
N GLU A 142 10.93 -11.54 15.70
CA GLU A 142 11.67 -12.76 16.03
C GLU A 142 11.55 -13.10 17.52
N PHE A 143 11.16 -14.34 17.81
CA PHE A 143 11.07 -14.90 19.15
C PHE A 143 12.08 -16.04 19.34
N THR A 144 12.70 -16.08 20.50
CA THR A 144 13.64 -17.13 20.92
C THR A 144 12.93 -18.07 21.86
N ILE A 145 12.81 -19.33 21.44
CA ILE A 145 12.26 -20.43 22.22
C ILE A 145 13.41 -21.19 22.86
N GLU A 146 13.26 -21.55 24.13
CA GLU A 146 14.16 -22.41 24.89
C GLU A 146 13.46 -23.69 25.33
N TYR A 147 14.15 -24.81 25.22
CA TYR A 147 13.74 -26.10 25.78
C TYR A 147 14.99 -26.88 26.20
N GLU A 148 15.06 -27.25 27.49
CA GLU A 148 16.17 -28.05 28.07
C GLU A 148 17.57 -27.50 27.71
N GLY A 149 17.74 -26.17 27.75
CA GLY A 149 19.00 -25.48 27.45
C GLY A 149 19.33 -25.34 25.96
N GLN A 150 18.48 -25.84 25.06
CA GLN A 150 18.58 -25.61 23.62
C GLN A 150 17.67 -24.46 23.20
N THR A 151 18.09 -23.68 22.20
CA THR A 151 17.33 -22.53 21.69
C THR A 151 17.01 -22.63 20.21
N ALA A 152 15.85 -22.14 19.79
CA ALA A 152 15.48 -21.94 18.39
C ALA A 152 14.77 -20.60 18.21
N LYS A 153 14.96 -20.00 17.03
CA LYS A 153 14.29 -18.77 16.62
C LYS A 153 13.02 -19.11 15.82
N VAL A 154 11.98 -18.32 16.01
CA VAL A 154 10.76 -18.34 15.19
C VAL A 154 10.38 -16.91 14.83
N SER A 155 10.13 -16.64 13.56
CA SER A 155 9.65 -15.35 13.08
C SER A 155 8.14 -15.40 12.92
N ILE A 156 7.43 -14.48 13.57
CA ILE A 156 5.97 -14.39 13.52
C ILE A 156 5.59 -12.96 13.12
N GLN A 157 4.77 -12.84 12.08
CA GLN A 157 4.21 -11.56 11.65
C GLN A 157 2.70 -11.58 11.87
N ALA A 158 2.15 -10.45 12.31
CA ALA A 158 0.71 -10.31 12.45
C ALA A 158 0.03 -10.36 11.07
N GLN A 159 -1.18 -10.92 11.03
CA GLN A 159 -1.98 -10.89 9.82
C GLN A 159 -2.72 -9.53 9.73
N PRO A 160 -2.74 -8.91 8.54
CA PRO A 160 -3.46 -7.66 8.38
C PRO A 160 -4.95 -7.85 8.66
N PRO A 161 -5.59 -6.92 9.38
CA PRO A 161 -7.05 -6.89 9.50
C PRO A 161 -7.72 -6.95 8.13
N VAL A 162 -8.92 -7.53 8.06
CA VAL A 162 -9.68 -7.62 6.80
C VAL A 162 -9.84 -6.25 6.13
N GLU A 163 -10.04 -5.19 6.92
CA GLU A 163 -10.16 -3.82 6.42
C GLU A 163 -8.88 -3.33 5.71
N TYR A 164 -7.70 -3.71 6.18
CA TYR A 164 -6.42 -3.35 5.57
C TYR A 164 -6.21 -4.11 4.26
N GLN A 165 -6.66 -5.36 4.20
CA GLN A 165 -6.67 -6.14 2.95
C GLN A 165 -7.63 -5.53 1.92
N ASN A 166 -8.81 -5.07 2.35
CA ASN A 166 -9.77 -4.38 1.49
C ASN A 166 -9.19 -3.07 0.96
N ALA A 167 -8.54 -2.28 1.81
CA ALA A 167 -7.86 -1.05 1.41
C ALA A 167 -6.76 -1.33 0.38
N LEU A 168 -5.93 -2.37 0.59
CA LEU A 168 -4.89 -2.78 -0.36
C LEU A 168 -5.47 -3.22 -1.72
N ASN A 169 -6.58 -3.96 -1.71
CA ASN A 169 -7.26 -4.37 -2.95
C ASN A 169 -7.79 -3.16 -3.72
N LYS A 170 -8.37 -2.17 -3.02
CA LYS A 170 -8.84 -0.92 -3.64
C LYS A 170 -7.68 -0.06 -4.13
N ALA A 171 -6.59 0.02 -3.38
CA ALA A 171 -5.36 0.68 -3.78
C ALA A 171 -4.83 0.11 -5.12
N LYS A 172 -4.85 -1.23 -5.23
CA LYS A 172 -4.49 -1.92 -6.48
C LYS A 172 -5.40 -1.51 -7.63
N SER A 173 -6.72 -1.51 -7.43
CA SER A 173 -7.66 -1.04 -8.48
C SER A 173 -7.39 0.40 -8.91
N TYR A 174 -7.12 1.32 -7.97
CA TYR A 174 -6.81 2.71 -8.29
C TYR A 174 -5.48 2.86 -9.06
N SER A 175 -4.47 2.09 -8.71
CA SER A 175 -3.22 2.05 -9.48
C SER A 175 -3.46 1.48 -10.89
N ASP A 176 -4.09 0.32 -10.99
CA ASP A 176 -4.20 -0.44 -12.24
C ASP A 176 -5.14 0.22 -13.25
N MET A 177 -6.27 0.78 -12.77
CA MET A 177 -7.33 1.31 -13.64
C MET A 177 -7.27 2.83 -13.79
N MET A 178 -6.87 3.55 -12.74
CA MET A 178 -6.87 5.01 -12.72
C MET A 178 -5.47 5.60 -12.77
N HIS A 179 -4.42 4.77 -12.73
CA HIS A 179 -3.02 5.20 -12.83
C HIS A 179 -2.69 6.31 -11.83
N MET A 180 -3.21 6.19 -10.61
CA MET A 180 -3.03 7.21 -9.58
C MET A 180 -1.62 7.15 -8.99
N SER A 181 -1.16 8.30 -8.47
CA SER A 181 0.07 8.36 -7.66
C SER A 181 -0.14 7.68 -6.30
N LYS A 182 0.96 7.37 -5.60
CA LYS A 182 0.91 6.83 -4.25
C LYS A 182 0.08 7.72 -3.31
N GLN A 183 0.29 9.03 -3.36
CA GLN A 183 -0.44 9.98 -2.51
C GLN A 183 -1.91 10.09 -2.93
N GLY A 184 -2.19 10.13 -4.24
CA GLY A 184 -3.57 10.16 -4.74
C GLY A 184 -4.38 8.93 -4.30
N ILE A 185 -3.77 7.75 -4.30
CA ILE A 185 -4.39 6.53 -3.80
C ILE A 185 -4.71 6.65 -2.30
N TYR A 186 -3.75 7.11 -1.49
CA TYR A 186 -3.98 7.31 -0.05
C TYR A 186 -5.15 8.28 0.21
N ASP A 187 -5.17 9.40 -0.49
CA ASP A 187 -6.21 10.41 -0.34
C ASP A 187 -7.58 9.87 -0.76
N GLN A 188 -7.64 9.07 -1.82
CA GLN A 188 -8.88 8.47 -2.30
C GLN A 188 -9.43 7.40 -1.33
N LEU A 189 -8.54 6.58 -0.76
CA LEU A 189 -8.91 5.58 0.24
C LEU A 189 -9.46 6.21 1.52
N THR A 190 -8.88 7.34 1.94
CA THR A 190 -9.28 8.06 3.17
C THR A 190 -10.39 9.10 2.96
N SER A 191 -10.71 9.44 1.72
CA SER A 191 -11.68 10.48 1.39
C SER A 191 -13.07 10.21 1.98
N GLU A 192 -13.67 11.26 2.56
CA GLU A 192 -15.06 11.27 3.01
C GLU A 192 -16.08 11.05 1.89
N TYR A 193 -15.67 11.21 0.64
CA TYR A 193 -16.50 10.96 -0.54
C TYR A 193 -16.07 9.71 -1.31
N GLY A 194 -15.00 9.05 -0.88
CA GLY A 194 -14.48 7.80 -1.46
C GLY A 194 -14.81 6.60 -0.57
N GLU A 195 -13.79 5.84 -0.21
CA GLU A 195 -13.95 4.57 0.50
C GLU A 195 -14.02 4.71 2.03
N LYS A 196 -13.60 5.86 2.58
CA LYS A 196 -13.59 6.16 4.02
C LYS A 196 -12.84 5.12 4.87
N PHE A 197 -11.79 4.51 4.32
CA PHE A 197 -10.94 3.63 5.11
C PHE A 197 -10.25 4.44 6.21
N PRO A 198 -10.01 3.84 7.40
CA PRO A 198 -9.15 4.43 8.41
C PRO A 198 -7.78 4.78 7.83
N ALA A 199 -7.17 5.85 8.31
CA ALA A 199 -5.88 6.35 7.82
C ALA A 199 -4.80 5.26 7.88
N GLU A 200 -4.79 4.44 8.93
CA GLU A 200 -3.84 3.36 9.13
C GLU A 200 -4.02 2.23 8.10
N ALA A 201 -5.26 1.92 7.71
CA ALA A 201 -5.56 0.94 6.67
C ALA A 201 -5.12 1.44 5.29
N ALA A 202 -5.35 2.72 4.99
CA ALA A 202 -4.91 3.35 3.75
C ALA A 202 -3.38 3.46 3.69
N GLN A 203 -2.72 3.80 4.81
CA GLN A 203 -1.26 3.83 4.90
C GLN A 203 -0.66 2.45 4.66
N TYR A 204 -1.20 1.43 5.34
CA TYR A 204 -0.82 0.04 5.10
C TYR A 204 -0.98 -0.32 3.61
N ALA A 205 -2.11 0.04 3.00
CA ALA A 205 -2.37 -0.25 1.59
C ALA A 205 -1.31 0.36 0.66
N VAL A 206 -0.97 1.64 0.82
CA VAL A 206 0.01 2.30 -0.07
C VAL A 206 1.47 1.90 0.22
N ASP A 207 1.77 1.40 1.41
CA ASP A 207 3.10 0.89 1.75
C ASP A 207 3.33 -0.55 1.27
N HIS A 208 2.26 -1.33 1.18
CA HIS A 208 2.31 -2.72 0.72
C HIS A 208 1.88 -2.89 -0.74
N LEU A 209 1.44 -1.82 -1.39
CA LEU A 209 1.11 -1.82 -2.82
C LEU A 209 2.41 -1.84 -3.64
N GLN A 210 2.61 -2.93 -4.38
CA GLN A 210 3.68 -3.07 -5.36
C GLN A 210 3.22 -2.51 -6.71
N ALA A 211 3.25 -1.19 -6.86
CA ALA A 211 2.90 -0.50 -8.10
C ALA A 211 4.11 0.15 -8.76
N ASP A 212 4.10 0.21 -10.10
CA ASP A 212 5.04 1.01 -10.88
C ASP A 212 4.47 2.42 -11.05
N TYR A 213 4.80 3.32 -10.13
CA TYR A 213 4.30 4.69 -10.16
C TYR A 213 4.87 5.52 -11.30
N ASN A 214 6.04 5.15 -11.84
CA ASN A 214 6.59 5.75 -13.06
C ASN A 214 5.71 5.40 -14.27
N ALA A 215 5.27 4.14 -14.37
CA ALA A 215 4.32 3.71 -15.39
C ALA A 215 2.95 4.41 -15.22
N ASN A 216 2.46 4.56 -13.99
CA ASN A 216 1.22 5.31 -13.71
C ASN A 216 1.32 6.77 -14.16
N ALA A 217 2.42 7.45 -13.82
CA ALA A 217 2.67 8.83 -14.23
C ALA A 217 2.71 8.97 -15.76
N LEU A 218 3.39 8.04 -16.45
CA LEU A 218 3.44 8.01 -17.91
C LEU A 218 2.06 7.78 -18.53
N ALA A 219 1.24 6.89 -17.97
CA ALA A 219 -0.11 6.65 -18.45
C ALA A 219 -1.00 7.90 -18.31
N LYS A 220 -0.90 8.60 -17.16
CA LYS A 220 -1.57 9.90 -16.96
C LYS A 220 -1.07 10.97 -17.93
N ALA A 221 0.24 11.05 -18.15
CA ALA A 221 0.82 11.99 -19.09
C ALA A 221 0.30 11.79 -20.52
N LYS A 222 0.25 10.54 -20.99
CA LYS A 222 -0.33 10.17 -22.29
C LYS A 222 -1.81 10.56 -22.37
N SER A 223 -2.57 10.24 -21.33
CA SER A 223 -4.00 10.59 -21.24
C SER A 223 -4.24 12.10 -21.36
N TYR A 224 -3.45 12.93 -20.67
CA TYR A 224 -3.53 14.38 -20.78
C TYR A 224 -3.10 14.90 -22.15
N GLN A 225 -2.06 14.32 -22.75
CA GLN A 225 -1.61 14.70 -24.08
C GLN A 225 -2.68 14.37 -25.14
N GLU A 226 -3.24 13.16 -25.11
CA GLU A 226 -4.20 12.68 -26.11
C GLU A 226 -5.57 13.35 -25.98
N MET A 227 -6.12 13.43 -24.77
CA MET A 227 -7.49 13.90 -24.57
C MET A 227 -7.60 15.42 -24.42
N MET A 228 -6.55 16.07 -23.92
CA MET A 228 -6.56 17.51 -23.62
C MET A 228 -5.55 18.31 -24.44
N SER A 229 -4.73 17.66 -25.28
CA SER A 229 -3.71 18.33 -26.11
C SER A 229 -2.77 19.23 -25.30
N MET A 230 -2.50 18.85 -24.05
CA MET A 230 -1.64 19.63 -23.15
C MET A 230 -0.17 19.55 -23.58
N SER A 231 0.58 20.64 -23.35
CA SER A 231 2.03 20.65 -23.56
C SER A 231 2.75 19.84 -22.48
N SER A 232 3.96 19.34 -22.78
CA SER A 232 4.77 18.58 -21.81
C SER A 232 5.01 19.35 -20.50
N ALA A 233 5.21 20.67 -20.56
CA ALA A 233 5.37 21.50 -19.37
C ALA A 233 4.08 21.56 -18.52
N ALA A 234 2.92 21.74 -19.18
CA ALA A 234 1.63 21.76 -18.47
C ALA A 234 1.28 20.38 -17.89
N ILE A 235 1.64 19.29 -18.58
CA ILE A 235 1.48 17.93 -18.08
C ILE A 235 2.35 17.71 -16.84
N TYR A 236 3.63 18.11 -16.87
CA TYR A 236 4.51 18.03 -15.70
C TYR A 236 3.89 18.75 -14.49
N ASP A 237 3.49 20.01 -14.68
CA ASP A 237 2.88 20.83 -13.61
C ASP A 237 1.61 20.17 -13.05
N GLN A 238 0.81 19.53 -13.92
CA GLN A 238 -0.40 18.83 -13.52
C GLN A 238 -0.12 17.54 -12.74
N LEU A 239 0.90 16.78 -13.14
CA LEU A 239 1.29 15.54 -12.47
C LEU A 239 1.77 15.80 -11.04
N VAL A 240 2.58 16.85 -10.84
CA VAL A 240 3.12 17.20 -9.50
C VAL A 240 2.15 18.05 -8.67
N SER A 241 1.08 18.56 -9.26
CA SER A 241 0.16 19.48 -8.60
C SER A 241 -0.47 18.85 -7.36
N SER A 242 -0.44 19.60 -6.24
CA SER A 242 -1.09 19.21 -4.99
C SER A 242 -2.63 19.18 -5.08
N ALA A 243 -3.21 19.73 -6.15
CA ALA A 243 -4.63 19.63 -6.44
C ALA A 243 -4.92 18.74 -7.66
N GLY A 244 -3.86 18.23 -8.30
CA GLY A 244 -3.92 17.32 -9.45
C GLY A 244 -3.54 15.91 -9.03
N GLU A 245 -2.53 15.33 -9.69
CA GLU A 245 -2.22 13.90 -9.55
C GLU A 245 -1.27 13.58 -8.39
N LYS A 246 -0.56 14.57 -7.83
CA LYS A 246 0.36 14.40 -6.68
C LYS A 246 1.46 13.34 -6.87
N PHE A 247 1.91 13.14 -8.10
CA PHE A 247 3.14 12.39 -8.35
C PHE A 247 4.35 13.13 -7.76
N THR A 248 5.40 12.37 -7.46
CA THR A 248 6.70 12.97 -7.14
C THR A 248 7.27 13.70 -8.37
N PRO A 249 8.11 14.73 -8.19
CA PRO A 249 8.82 15.36 -9.29
C PRO A 249 9.59 14.36 -10.17
N GLU A 250 10.18 13.33 -9.58
CA GLU A 250 10.94 12.30 -10.28
C GLU A 250 10.04 11.44 -11.17
N GLU A 251 8.88 10.99 -10.68
CA GLU A 251 7.90 10.24 -11.46
C GLU A 251 7.30 11.08 -12.61
N ALA A 252 7.00 12.34 -12.33
CA ALA A 252 6.51 13.27 -13.34
C ALA A 252 7.57 13.54 -14.41
N GLN A 253 8.83 13.72 -14.02
CA GLN A 253 9.93 13.90 -14.97
C GLN A 253 10.14 12.65 -15.81
N TYR A 254 10.13 11.46 -15.21
CA TYR A 254 10.16 10.19 -15.93
C TYR A 254 9.05 10.12 -16.98
N ALA A 255 7.82 10.51 -16.62
CA ALA A 255 6.70 10.51 -17.55
C ALA A 255 6.95 11.43 -18.75
N ILE A 256 7.47 12.64 -18.55
CA ILE A 256 7.80 13.58 -19.63
C ILE A 256 8.91 13.05 -20.53
N ASP A 257 9.98 12.51 -19.94
CA ASP A 257 11.14 11.98 -20.66
C ASP A 257 10.78 10.79 -21.56
N ASN A 258 9.65 10.12 -21.28
CA ASN A 258 9.19 8.94 -22.01
C ASN A 258 7.87 9.18 -22.77
N LEU A 259 7.34 10.40 -22.80
CA LEU A 259 6.02 10.70 -23.36
C LEU A 259 5.96 10.51 -24.89
N ASN A 260 7.04 10.85 -25.60
CA ASN A 260 7.11 10.85 -27.07
C ASN A 260 8.09 9.80 -27.63
N LYS A 261 8.38 8.75 -26.86
CA LYS A 261 9.18 7.61 -27.33
C LYS A 261 8.28 6.51 -27.85
#